data_AF-A0A920NBW8-F1
#
_entry.id   AF-A0A920NBW8-F1
#
_cell.length_a   1.000
_cell.length_b   1.000
_cell.length_c   1.000
_cell.angle_alpha   90.00
_cell.angle_beta   90.00
_cell.angle_gamma   90.00
#
_symmetry.space_group_name_H-M   'P 1'
#
loop_
_entity.id
_entity.type
_entity.pdbx_description
1 polymer ?
#
loop_
_entity_poly.entity_id
_entity_poly.type
_entity_poly.pdbx_seq_one_letter_code
_entity_poly.pdbx_strand_id
1 'polypeptide(L)'
;MFFWRDRIVVTIPRSEIESFEFIYPDESESYYLGRNEEGDWIVSSGDISGYADLRRVDDIVRIISTETGSLVAMGFADESISKTLDFNSPDGSLRINTVLDQSIKLKFIQKDTDSYYEKKA
;
A
#
# COMPACT_ATOMS: atom_id res chain seq x y z
N MET A 1 26.40 15.17 15.09
CA MET A 1 26.17 15.02 13.63
C MET A 1 25.17 13.89 13.46
N PHE A 2 23.88 14.19 13.37
CA PHE A 2 22.85 13.16 13.19
C PHE A 2 22.63 12.97 11.70
N PHE A 3 23.11 11.85 11.16
CA PHE A 3 22.73 11.39 9.83
C PHE A 3 21.27 10.92 9.91
N TRP A 4 20.33 11.80 9.58
CA TRP A 4 18.96 11.39 9.33
C TRP A 4 18.93 10.80 7.91
N ARG A 5 19.14 9.48 7.82
CA ARG A 5 18.77 8.74 6.61
C ARG A 5 17.28 8.45 6.74
N ASP A 6 16.50 9.03 5.84
CA ASP A 6 15.14 8.60 5.54
C ASP A 6 15.06 7.08 5.61
N ARG A 7 14.28 6.54 6.55
CA ARG A 7 14.13 5.10 6.68
C ARG A 7 13.24 4.64 5.53
N ILE A 8 13.87 3.99 4.56
CA ILE A 8 13.18 3.27 3.49
C ILE A 8 12.30 2.21 4.16
N VAL A 9 10.99 2.27 3.91
CA VAL A 9 9.99 1.39 4.53
C VAL A 9 9.80 0.12 3.70
N VAL A 10 9.86 0.23 2.37
CA VAL A 10 9.76 -0.91 1.46
C VAL A 10 10.46 -0.60 0.13
N THR A 11 11.09 -1.62 -0.43
CA THR A 11 11.80 -1.62 -1.71
C THR A 11 11.62 -2.98 -2.37
N ILE A 12 10.78 -3.08 -3.39
CA ILE A 12 10.53 -4.34 -4.12
C ILE A 12 10.85 -4.11 -5.61
N PRO A 13 11.68 -4.93 -6.27
CA PRO A 13 11.88 -4.83 -7.71
C PRO A 13 10.56 -4.88 -8.47
N ARG A 14 10.38 -4.03 -9.49
CA ARG A 14 9.12 -3.97 -10.25
C ARG A 14 8.72 -5.31 -10.84
N SER A 15 9.70 -6.09 -11.30
CA SER A 15 9.51 -7.43 -11.84
C SER A 15 9.03 -8.46 -10.81
N GLU A 16 9.23 -8.20 -9.52
CA GLU A 16 8.84 -9.10 -8.44
C GLU A 16 7.42 -8.84 -7.93
N ILE A 17 6.83 -7.68 -8.27
CA ILE A 17 5.46 -7.34 -7.87
C ILE A 17 4.47 -8.12 -8.72
N GLU A 18 3.68 -8.98 -8.06
CA GLU A 18 2.64 -9.78 -8.69
C GLU A 18 1.27 -9.12 -8.56
N SER A 19 0.91 -8.70 -7.34
CA SER A 19 -0.39 -8.11 -7.06
C SER A 19 -0.41 -7.25 -5.80
N PHE A 20 -1.51 -6.52 -5.64
CA PHE A 20 -1.81 -5.68 -4.51
C PHE A 20 -3.20 -6.00 -3.97
N GLU A 21 -3.33 -6.10 -2.65
CA GLU A 21 -4.62 -6.09 -1.96
C GLU A 21 -4.73 -4.83 -1.13
N PHE A 22 -5.72 -4.01 -1.44
CA PHE A 22 -6.11 -2.84 -0.67
C PHE A 22 -7.22 -3.28 0.27
N ILE A 23 -6.90 -3.30 1.57
CA ILE A 23 -7.74 -3.85 2.62
C ILE A 23 -8.19 -2.71 3.53
N TYR A 24 -9.48 -2.45 3.58
CA TYR A 24 -10.10 -1.44 4.44
C TYR A 24 -10.92 -2.10 5.56
N PRO A 25 -11.26 -1.36 6.65
CA PRO A 25 -12.14 -1.86 7.70
C PRO A 25 -13.51 -2.31 7.19
N ASP A 26 -14.02 -1.63 6.16
CA ASP A 26 -15.17 -2.10 5.39
C ASP A 26 -14.67 -3.00 4.26
N GLU A 27 -14.93 -4.30 4.36
CA GLU A 27 -14.49 -5.27 3.36
C GLU A 27 -15.10 -5.01 1.99
N SER A 28 -16.28 -4.36 1.91
CA SER A 28 -16.92 -4.02 0.64
C SER A 28 -16.17 -2.94 -0.15
N GLU A 29 -15.30 -2.18 0.51
CA GLU A 29 -14.43 -1.18 -0.12
C GLU A 29 -13.05 -1.76 -0.47
N SER A 30 -12.77 -2.99 -0.02
CA SER A 30 -11.51 -3.65 -0.32
C SER A 30 -11.47 -4.10 -1.78
N TYR A 31 -10.29 -4.00 -2.39
CA TYR A 31 -10.10 -4.40 -3.77
C TYR A 31 -8.73 -5.00 -4.00
N TYR A 32 -8.69 -5.89 -4.98
CA TYR A 32 -7.50 -6.55 -5.47
C TYR A 32 -7.09 -5.94 -6.81
N LEU A 33 -5.79 -5.75 -6.99
CA LEU A 33 -5.17 -5.33 -8.24
C LEU A 33 -4.12 -6.38 -8.60
N GLY A 34 -4.35 -7.13 -9.66
CA GLY A 34 -3.46 -8.21 -10.10
C GLY A 34 -3.47 -8.37 -11.60
N ARG A 35 -2.78 -9.41 -12.10
CA ARG A 35 -2.74 -9.73 -13.53
C ARG A 35 -3.69 -10.87 -13.85
N ASN A 36 -4.38 -10.78 -14.99
CA ASN A 36 -5.12 -11.91 -15.55
C ASN A 36 -4.17 -12.90 -16.26
N GLU A 37 -4.74 -13.95 -16.86
CA GLU A 37 -3.97 -14.98 -17.60
C GLU A 37 -3.21 -14.42 -18.81
N GLU A 38 -3.66 -13.30 -19.37
CA GLU A 38 -3.02 -12.60 -20.50
C GLU A 38 -1.92 -11.63 -20.04
N GLY A 39 -1.77 -11.43 -18.73
CA GLY A 39 -0.79 -10.52 -18.12
C GLY A 39 -1.30 -9.08 -17.95
N ASP A 40 -2.55 -8.79 -18.32
CA ASP A 40 -3.16 -7.47 -18.17
C ASP A 40 -3.56 -7.21 -16.72
N TRP A 41 -3.38 -5.97 -16.28
CA TRP A 41 -3.81 -5.55 -14.95
C TRP A 41 -5.33 -5.45 -14.87
N ILE A 42 -5.88 -6.15 -13.89
CA ILE A 42 -7.30 -6.13 -13.54
C ILE A 42 -7.48 -5.65 -12.11
N VAL A 43 -8.57 -4.93 -11.88
CA VAL A 43 -9.07 -4.59 -10.55
C VAL A 43 -10.30 -5.42 -10.27
N SER A 44 -10.41 -5.98 -9.06
CA SER A 44 -11.58 -6.72 -8.62
C SER A 44 -11.98 -6.37 -7.19
N SER A 45 -13.28 -6.29 -6.95
CA SER A 45 -13.87 -6.10 -5.62
C SER A 45 -15.15 -6.92 -5.54
N GLY A 46 -15.20 -7.88 -4.61
CA GLY A 46 -16.25 -8.91 -4.58
C GLY A 46 -16.35 -9.64 -5.91
N ASP A 47 -17.57 -9.68 -6.47
CA ASP A 47 -17.86 -10.35 -7.75
C ASP A 47 -17.62 -9.46 -8.99
N ILE A 48 -17.21 -8.21 -8.80
CA ILE A 48 -17.00 -7.25 -9.89
C ILE A 48 -15.51 -7.25 -10.25
N SER A 49 -15.20 -7.44 -11.54
CA SER A 49 -13.85 -7.33 -12.08
C SER A 49 -13.83 -6.55 -13.39
N GLY A 50 -12.71 -5.89 -13.67
CA GLY A 50 -12.49 -5.16 -14.92
C GLY A 50 -11.03 -4.74 -15.10
N TYR A 51 -10.71 -4.24 -16.29
CA TYR A 51 -9.37 -3.73 -16.57
C TYR A 51 -9.05 -2.52 -15.69
N ALA A 52 -7.85 -2.53 -15.12
CA ALA A 52 -7.36 -1.41 -14.33
C ALA A 52 -6.86 -0.28 -15.24
N ASP A 53 -6.96 0.96 -14.77
CA ASP A 53 -6.31 2.10 -15.44
C ASP A 53 -4.79 1.95 -15.31
N LEU A 54 -4.13 1.60 -16.42
CA LEU A 54 -2.68 1.36 -16.48
C LEU A 54 -1.85 2.54 -15.95
N ARG A 55 -2.33 3.79 -16.05
CA ARG A 55 -1.60 4.96 -15.51
C ARG A 55 -1.57 4.91 -13.99
N ARG A 56 -2.71 4.57 -13.37
CA ARG A 56 -2.84 4.43 -11.91
C ARG A 56 -2.01 3.26 -11.39
N VAL A 57 -2.03 2.15 -12.11
CA VAL A 57 -1.20 0.99 -11.77
C VAL A 57 0.28 1.34 -11.83
N ASP A 58 0.72 2.01 -12.91
CA ASP A 58 2.12 2.40 -13.07
C ASP A 58 2.55 3.36 -11.96
N ASP A 59 1.69 4.29 -11.52
CA ASP A 59 1.96 5.15 -10.37
C ASP A 59 2.18 4.36 -9.06
N ILE A 60 1.31 3.40 -8.75
CA ILE A 60 1.42 2.56 -7.54
C ILE A 60 2.72 1.75 -7.57
N VAL A 61 2.98 1.08 -8.71
CA VAL A 61 4.20 0.30 -8.92
C VAL A 61 5.43 1.19 -8.81
N ARG A 62 5.42 2.39 -9.43
CA ARG A 62 6.53 3.35 -9.39
C ARG A 62 6.90 3.76 -7.96
N ILE A 63 5.89 4.02 -7.12
CA ILE A 63 6.07 4.45 -5.71
C ILE A 63 6.70 3.34 -4.86
N ILE A 64 6.27 2.09 -5.06
CA ILE A 64 6.69 0.93 -4.27
C ILE A 64 8.01 0.34 -4.78
N SER A 65 8.26 0.49 -6.09
CA SER A 65 9.39 -0.17 -6.75
C SER A 65 10.71 0.58 -6.60
N THR A 66 11.78 -0.19 -6.39
CA THR A 66 13.15 0.29 -6.16
C THR A 66 13.76 1.12 -7.29
N GLU A 67 13.22 0.99 -8.51
CA GLU A 67 13.79 1.59 -9.71
C GLU A 67 13.52 3.09 -9.80
N THR A 68 12.42 3.55 -9.18
CA THR A 68 11.87 4.89 -9.43
C THR A 68 11.27 5.55 -8.19
N GLY A 69 11.03 4.79 -7.13
CA GLY A 69 10.43 5.27 -5.90
C GLY A 69 10.92 4.52 -4.68
N SER A 70 10.72 5.10 -3.52
CA SER A 70 10.83 4.40 -2.26
C SER A 70 9.78 5.01 -1.35
N LEU A 71 9.05 4.18 -0.63
CA LEU A 71 8.23 4.68 0.45
C LEU A 71 9.16 5.09 1.59
N VAL A 72 9.35 6.40 1.71
CA VAL A 72 10.15 7.03 2.77
C VAL A 72 9.22 7.39 3.92
N ALA A 73 9.55 6.95 5.13
CA ALA A 73 8.87 7.43 6.32
C ALA A 73 9.31 8.86 6.65
N MET A 74 8.36 9.79 6.64
CA MET A 74 8.56 11.16 7.13
C MET A 74 7.72 11.39 8.39
N GLY A 75 8.26 12.12 9.37
CA GLY A 75 7.53 12.48 10.58
C GLY A 75 7.21 11.28 11.48
N PHE A 76 8.18 10.84 12.26
CA PHE A 76 7.99 9.77 13.24
C PHE A 76 7.05 10.21 14.37
N ALA A 77 6.13 9.33 14.77
CA ALA A 77 5.37 9.51 16.00
C ALA A 77 6.34 9.60 17.19
N ASP A 78 6.14 10.60 18.05
CA ASP A 78 6.82 10.65 19.33
C ASP A 78 6.24 9.60 20.29
N GLU A 79 6.85 9.47 21.48
CA GLU A 79 6.43 8.47 22.46
C GLU A 79 4.96 8.64 22.89
N SER A 80 4.46 9.87 22.95
CA SER A 80 3.08 10.14 23.34
C SER A 80 2.09 9.64 22.29
N ILE A 81 2.36 9.92 21.01
CA ILE A 81 1.55 9.46 19.88
C ILE A 81 1.66 7.94 19.74
N SER A 82 2.85 7.37 19.89
CA SER A 82 3.04 5.92 19.71
C SER A 82 2.19 5.05 20.66
N LYS A 83 1.86 5.58 21.85
CA LYS A 83 1.04 4.89 22.85
C LYS A 83 -0.44 4.89 22.51
N THR A 84 -0.89 5.77 21.61
CA THR A 84 -2.29 5.86 21.18
C THR A 84 -2.57 5.10 19.89
N LEU A 85 -1.54 4.64 19.17
CA LEU A 85 -1.70 3.91 17.91
C LEU A 85 -2.08 2.45 18.17
N ASP A 86 -3.21 2.01 17.62
CA ASP A 86 -3.61 0.60 17.62
C ASP A 86 -3.19 -0.09 16.31
N PHE A 87 -2.07 -0.79 16.35
CA PHE A 87 -1.57 -1.55 15.20
C PHE A 87 -2.44 -2.78 14.84
N ASN A 88 -3.38 -3.17 15.69
CA ASN A 88 -4.30 -4.27 15.40
C ASN A 88 -5.53 -3.83 14.62
N SER A 89 -5.85 -2.54 14.65
CA SER A 89 -7.02 -1.95 13.96
C SER A 89 -6.61 -0.79 13.05
N PRO A 90 -5.89 -1.07 11.94
CA PRO A 90 -5.50 -0.03 11.00
C PRO A 90 -6.70 0.49 10.18
N ASP A 91 -6.67 1.76 9.81
CA ASP A 91 -7.66 2.41 8.93
C ASP A 91 -7.61 1.91 7.49
N GLY A 92 -6.51 1.25 7.14
CA GLY A 92 -6.34 0.54 5.89
C GLY A 92 -5.02 -0.22 5.87
N SER A 93 -4.88 -1.16 4.95
CA SER A 93 -3.61 -1.81 4.71
C SER A 93 -3.43 -2.16 3.24
N LEU A 94 -2.18 -2.10 2.81
CA LEU A 94 -1.76 -2.57 1.49
C LEU A 94 -0.94 -3.83 1.69
N ARG A 95 -1.43 -4.96 1.18
CA ARG A 95 -0.62 -6.17 1.03
C ARG A 95 -0.06 -6.18 -0.38
N ILE A 96 1.25 -6.33 -0.49
CA ILE A 96 1.98 -6.45 -1.74
C ILE A 96 2.42 -7.90 -1.85
N ASN A 97 1.89 -8.62 -2.82
CA ASN A 97 2.27 -10.01 -3.07
C ASN A 97 3.35 -10.03 -4.14
N THR A 98 4.36 -10.88 -3.93
CA THR A 98 5.49 -11.03 -4.83
C THR A 98 5.47 -12.40 -5.49
N VAL A 99 6.07 -12.48 -6.67
CA VAL A 99 6.24 -13.73 -7.43
C VAL A 99 7.04 -14.82 -6.68
N LEU A 100 7.69 -14.46 -5.57
CA LEU A 100 8.45 -15.36 -4.70
C LEU A 100 7.59 -15.94 -3.56
N ASP A 101 6.27 -15.80 -3.62
CA ASP A 101 5.32 -16.21 -2.55
C ASP A 101 5.61 -15.52 -1.20
N GLN A 102 6.19 -14.31 -1.26
CA GLN A 102 6.36 -13.45 -0.11
C GLN A 102 5.34 -12.31 -0.18
N SER A 103 4.77 -11.94 0.96
CA SER A 103 3.89 -10.79 1.07
C SER A 103 4.41 -9.75 2.06
N ILE A 104 4.34 -8.49 1.68
CA ILE A 104 4.68 -7.34 2.52
C ILE A 104 3.38 -6.60 2.83
N LYS A 105 3.05 -6.45 4.12
CA LYS A 105 1.85 -5.74 4.56
C LYS A 105 2.21 -4.39 5.18
N LEU A 106 1.79 -3.31 4.53
CA LEU A 106 1.85 -1.95 5.05
C LEU A 106 0.52 -1.65 5.74
N LYS A 107 0.57 -1.20 7.00
CA LYS A 107 -0.60 -0.76 7.76
C LYS A 107 -0.62 0.76 7.85
N PHE A 108 -1.75 1.35 7.48
CA PHE A 108 -1.99 2.78 7.59
C PHE A 108 -2.83 3.02 8.83
N ILE A 109 -2.31 3.84 9.74
CA ILE A 109 -2.98 4.20 10.99
C ILE A 109 -3.00 5.73 11.05
N GLN A 110 -4.18 6.29 11.21
CA GLN A 110 -4.38 7.71 11.39
C GLN A 110 -3.77 8.12 12.73
N LYS A 111 -2.78 9.01 12.68
CA LYS A 111 -2.06 9.48 13.89
C LYS A 111 -2.61 10.78 14.47
N ASP A 112 -3.45 11.49 13.71
CA ASP A 112 -4.03 12.78 14.08
C ASP A 112 -5.35 13.03 13.34
N THR A 113 -6.14 14.01 13.80
CA THR A 113 -7.44 14.37 13.22
C THR A 113 -7.34 15.13 11.90
N ASP A 114 -6.15 15.60 11.54
CA ASP A 114 -5.93 16.51 10.41
C ASP A 114 -5.51 15.76 9.14
N SER A 115 -4.93 14.57 9.29
CA SER A 115 -4.57 13.67 8.20
C SER A 115 -5.71 12.71 7.93
N TYR A 116 -6.43 12.89 6.82
CA TYR A 116 -7.52 12.00 6.40
C TYR A 116 -7.25 11.42 5.01
N TYR A 117 -7.73 10.20 4.78
CA TYR A 117 -7.91 9.66 3.43
C TYR A 117 -9.30 10.07 2.95
N GLU A 118 -9.42 10.70 1.78
CA GLU A 118 -10.74 10.85 1.15
C GLU A 118 -11.21 9.46 0.68
N LYS A 119 -12.16 8.87 1.41
CA LYS A 119 -13.04 7.88 0.81
C LYS A 119 -13.83 8.61 -0.26
N LYS A 120 -13.62 8.25 -1.53
CA LYS A 120 -14.54 8.69 -2.58
C LYS A 120 -15.92 8.12 -2.26
N ALA A 121 -16.88 9.03 -2.09
CA ALA A 121 -18.30 8.73 -2.07
C ALA A 121 -18.77 8.15 -3.41
#